data_AF-A0A4Y2ECW2-F1
#
_entry.id   AF-A0A4Y2ECW2-F1
#
_cell.length_a   1.000
_cell.length_b   1.000
_cell.length_c   1.000
_cell.angle_alpha   90.00
_cell.angle_beta   90.00
_cell.angle_gamma   90.00
#
_symmetry.space_group_name_H-M   'P 1'
#
loop_
_entity.id
_entity.type
_entity.pdbx_description
1 polymer ?
#
loop_
_entity_poly.entity_id
_entity_poly.type
_entity_poly.pdbx_seq_one_letter_code
_entity_poly.pdbx_strand_id
1 'polypeptide(L)'
;MPLRRRRSHYQQLTEFERGRVVGLREGEFSFLDIAERLGRNVYTVHDCWQQWSREGTASRRLGSRQPHGTSEREDRRVRRIVLHLWQKSEL
;
A
#
# COMPACT_ATOMS: atom_id res chain seq x y z
N MET A 1 5.51 20.73 14.38
CA MET A 1 4.69 20.52 13.17
C MET A 1 5.16 19.23 12.51
N PRO A 2 4.31 18.22 12.23
CA PRO A 2 4.79 17.08 11.47
C PRO A 2 4.91 17.55 10.02
N LEU A 3 6.13 17.53 9.49
CA LEU A 3 6.38 17.69 8.08
C LEU A 3 5.66 16.55 7.37
N ARG A 4 4.43 16.78 6.92
CA ARG A 4 3.77 15.93 5.93
C ARG A 4 4.70 15.93 4.73
N ARG A 5 5.53 14.89 4.63
CA ARG A 5 6.33 14.61 3.45
C ARG A 5 5.30 14.39 2.36
N ARG A 6 4.97 15.47 1.65
CA ARG A 6 4.16 15.45 0.44
C ARG A 6 4.92 14.52 -0.48
N ARG A 7 4.54 13.24 -0.49
CA ARG A 7 5.01 12.28 -1.50
C ARG A 7 4.54 12.91 -2.79
N SER A 8 5.44 13.65 -3.44
CA SER A 8 5.18 14.18 -4.76
C SER A 8 4.69 13.00 -5.58
N HIS A 9 3.61 13.22 -6.30
CA HIS A 9 3.09 12.34 -7.33
C HIS A 9 4.21 12.04 -8.35
N TYR A 10 5.16 11.18 -7.99
CA TYR A 10 6.03 10.55 -8.96
C TYR A 10 5.08 9.75 -9.81
N GLN A 11 4.82 10.30 -11.00
CA GLN A 11 3.93 9.81 -12.05
C GLN A 11 3.56 8.35 -11.81
N GLN A 12 2.41 8.13 -11.19
CA GLN A 12 1.95 6.78 -10.94
C GLN A 12 1.83 6.12 -12.31
N LEU A 13 2.59 5.03 -12.51
CA LEU A 13 2.43 4.19 -13.69
C LEU A 13 0.96 3.85 -13.83
N THR A 14 0.39 4.15 -14.99
CA THR A 14 -0.95 3.73 -15.34
C THR A 14 -1.05 2.21 -15.24
N GLU A 15 -2.24 1.67 -15.03
CA GLU A 15 -2.44 0.22 -14.97
C GLU A 15 -1.90 -0.49 -16.23
N PHE A 16 -2.05 0.16 -17.39
CA PHE A 16 -1.48 -0.31 -18.64
C PHE A 16 0.07 -0.32 -18.64
N GLU A 17 0.72 0.75 -18.18
CA GLU A 17 2.18 0.79 -18.05
C GLU A 17 2.68 -0.24 -17.03
N ARG A 18 1.97 -0.46 -15.92
CA ARG A 18 2.30 -1.50 -14.94
C ARG A 18 2.26 -2.89 -15.57
N GLY A 19 1.21 -3.20 -16.35
CA GLY A 19 1.10 -4.45 -17.09
C GLY A 19 2.25 -4.61 -18.11
N ARG A 20 2.64 -3.52 -18.78
CA ARG A 20 3.80 -3.52 -19.68
C ARG A 20 5.13 -3.77 -18.97
N VAL A 21 5.32 -3.21 -17.78
CA VAL A 21 6.51 -3.49 -16.96
C VAL A 21 6.62 -4.98 -16.64
N VAL A 22 5.50 -5.61 -16.24
CA VAL A 22 5.47 -7.06 -15.93
C VAL A 22 5.77 -7.88 -17.17
N GLY A 23 5.06 -7.65 -18.29
CA GLY A 23 5.23 -8.44 -19.51
C GLY A 23 6.62 -8.27 -20.15
N LEU A 24 7.20 -7.06 -20.13
CA LEU A 24 8.57 -6.85 -20.59
C LEU A 24 9.58 -7.49 -19.64
N ARG A 25 9.35 -7.46 -18.33
CA ARG A 25 10.28 -8.06 -17.39
C ARG A 25 10.26 -9.59 -17.42
N GLU A 26 9.10 -10.20 -17.69
CA GLU A 26 9.01 -11.64 -17.95
C GLU A 26 9.74 -12.03 -19.24
N GLY A 27 9.80 -11.15 -20.24
CA GLY A 27 10.60 -11.30 -21.46
C GLY A 27 12.09 -10.99 -21.30
N GLU A 28 12.64 -11.09 -20.07
CA GLU A 28 14.06 -10.91 -19.72
C GLU A 28 14.66 -9.53 -20.05
N PHE A 29 13.84 -8.51 -20.31
CA PHE A 29 14.34 -7.16 -20.55
C PHE A 29 14.93 -6.54 -19.28
N SER A 30 16.01 -5.75 -19.44
CA SER A 30 16.61 -5.04 -18.32
C SER A 30 15.71 -3.90 -17.83
N PHE A 31 15.84 -3.51 -16.56
CA PHE A 31 15.05 -2.38 -16.03
C PHE A 31 15.34 -1.06 -16.74
N LEU A 32 16.55 -0.90 -17.28
CA LEU A 32 16.93 0.28 -18.05
C LEU A 32 16.21 0.28 -19.40
N ASP A 33 16.22 -0.83 -20.13
CA ASP A 33 15.53 -0.94 -21.43
C ASP A 33 14.03 -0.73 -21.28
N ILE A 34 13.43 -1.24 -20.20
CA ILE A 34 12.01 -1.05 -19.89
C ILE A 34 11.71 0.43 -19.59
N ALA A 35 12.57 1.08 -18.80
CA ALA A 35 12.44 2.49 -18.46
C ALA A 35 12.55 3.39 -19.70
N GLU A 36 13.51 3.13 -20.58
CA GLU A 36 13.67 3.84 -21.85
C GLU A 36 12.46 3.67 -22.76
N ARG A 37 11.95 2.44 -22.90
CA ARG A 37 10.75 2.16 -23.73
C ARG A 37 9.49 2.82 -23.20
N LEU A 38 9.37 2.97 -21.89
CA LEU A 38 8.22 3.61 -21.25
C LEU A 38 8.40 5.13 -21.09
N GLY A 39 9.60 5.66 -21.30
CA GLY A 39 9.93 7.06 -20.99
C GLY A 39 9.78 7.37 -19.50
N ARG A 40 10.04 6.39 -18.64
CA ARG A 40 9.86 6.47 -17.18
C ARG A 40 11.19 6.33 -16.45
N ASN A 41 11.21 6.71 -15.19
CA ASN A 41 12.40 6.57 -14.36
C ASN A 41 12.63 5.08 -14.02
N VAL A 42 13.87 4.60 -14.13
CA VAL A 42 14.28 3.25 -13.73
C VAL A 42 13.81 2.90 -12.31
N TYR A 43 13.87 3.84 -11.36
CA TYR A 43 13.38 3.63 -10.00
C TYR A 43 11.88 3.32 -9.94
N THR A 44 11.07 3.96 -10.80
CA THR A 44 9.62 3.71 -10.84
C THR A 44 9.28 2.35 -11.43
N VAL A 45 10.05 1.89 -12.43
CA VAL A 45 9.92 0.55 -13.00
C VAL A 45 10.33 -0.51 -11.98
N HIS A 46 11.44 -0.28 -11.27
CA HIS A 46 11.92 -1.19 -10.23
C HIS A 46 10.93 -1.32 -9.07
N ASP A 47 10.39 -0.21 -8.57
CA ASP A 47 9.39 -0.21 -7.50
C ASP A 47 8.10 -0.96 -7.93
N CYS A 48 7.65 -0.75 -9.17
CA CYS A 48 6.51 -1.46 -9.74
C CYS A 48 6.71 -2.99 -9.80
N TRP A 49 7.87 -3.43 -10.29
CA TRP A 49 8.20 -4.85 -10.33
C TRP A 49 8.30 -5.45 -8.92
N GLN A 50 8.91 -4.72 -7.98
CA GLN A 50 9.02 -5.18 -6.60
C GLN A 50 7.65 -5.24 -5.91
N GLN A 51 6.75 -4.29 -6.19
CA GLN A 51 5.37 -4.33 -5.73
C GLN A 51 4.63 -5.54 -6.29
N TRP A 52 4.70 -5.77 -7.61
CA TRP A 52 4.06 -6.92 -8.26
C TRP A 52 4.58 -8.25 -7.71
N SER A 53 5.89 -8.40 -7.51
CA SER A 53 6.50 -9.59 -6.92
C SER A 53 6.02 -9.84 -5.48
N ARG A 54 5.87 -8.78 -4.68
CA ARG A 54 5.31 -8.87 -3.32
C ARG A 54 3.84 -9.28 -3.34
N GLU A 55 3.05 -8.76 -4.27
CA GLU A 55 1.63 -9.09 -4.43
C GLU A 55 1.43 -10.52 -4.95
N GLY A 56 2.25 -10.98 -5.91
CA GLY A 56 2.24 -12.35 -6.42
C GLY A 56 2.70 -13.40 -5.38
N THR A 57 3.61 -13.03 -4.48
CA THR A 57 3.99 -13.86 -3.32
C THR A 57 2.89 -13.87 -2.23
N ALA A 58 2.03 -12.85 -2.21
CA ALA A 58 1.00 -12.64 -1.19
C ALA A 58 -0.37 -13.26 -1.54
N SER A 59 -0.46 -14.20 -2.49
CA SER A 59 -1.72 -14.93 -2.76
C SER A 59 -2.26 -15.70 -1.54
N ARG A 60 -1.47 -15.81 -0.45
CA ARG A 60 -1.93 -16.22 0.88
C ARG A 60 -1.49 -15.26 1.98
N ARG A 61 -2.01 -14.02 1.97
CA ARG A 61 -2.42 -13.37 3.22
C ARG A 61 -3.74 -12.65 3.00
N LEU A 62 -4.85 -13.33 3.29
CA LEU A 62 -6.04 -12.65 3.79
C LEU A 62 -5.62 -11.94 5.09
N GLY A 63 -5.26 -10.68 4.95
CA GLY A 63 -4.72 -9.86 6.02
C GLY A 63 -4.79 -8.40 5.61
N SER A 64 -5.94 -8.01 5.10
CA SER A 64 -6.38 -6.62 4.97
C SER A 64 -6.44 -6.00 6.36
N ARG A 65 -5.29 -5.60 6.92
CA ARG A 65 -5.31 -4.64 8.01
C ARG A 65 -5.47 -3.26 7.40
N GLN A 66 -6.71 -2.97 7.05
CA GLN A 66 -7.25 -1.62 6.88
C GLN A 66 -6.66 -0.72 7.99
N PRO A 67 -6.14 0.48 7.69
CA PRO A 67 -5.74 1.38 8.75
C PRO A 67 -6.99 1.61 9.59
N HIS A 68 -6.95 1.18 10.85
CA HIS A 68 -8.08 1.37 11.75
C HIS A 68 -8.39 2.87 11.75
N GLY A 69 -9.61 3.23 11.32
CA GLY A 69 -10.11 4.60 11.38
C GLY A 69 -10.22 5.10 12.82
N THR A 70 -10.03 4.21 13.79
CA THR A 70 -9.87 4.50 15.20
C THR A 70 -8.52 3.99 15.70
N SER A 71 -7.79 4.85 16.39
CA SER A 71 -6.57 4.47 17.10
C SER A 71 -6.89 3.43 18.18
N GLU A 72 -5.97 2.53 18.50
CA GLU A 72 -6.14 1.59 19.63
C GLU A 72 -6.51 2.31 20.95
N ARG A 73 -6.10 3.59 21.08
CA ARG A 73 -6.50 4.45 22.19
C ARG A 73 -7.99 4.82 22.17
N GLU A 74 -8.57 5.04 20.99
CA GLU A 74 -10.00 5.33 20.82
C GLU A 74 -10.83 4.08 21.09
N ASP A 75 -10.41 2.92 20.59
CA ASP A 75 -11.08 1.65 20.89
C ASP A 75 -11.04 1.32 22.39
N ARG A 76 -9.91 1.55 23.07
CA ARG A 76 -9.83 1.43 24.53
C ARG A 76 -10.76 2.42 25.26
N ARG A 77 -10.94 3.63 24.73
CA ARG A 77 -11.85 4.63 25.29
C ARG A 77 -13.31 4.19 25.13
N VAL A 78 -13.67 3.69 23.95
CA VAL A 78 -15.01 3.15 23.68
C VAL A 78 -15.30 1.95 24.58
N ARG A 79 -14.36 0.99 24.70
CA ARG A 79 -14.52 -0.14 25.62
C ARG A 79 -14.70 0.30 27.07
N ARG A 80 -13.96 1.32 27.52
CA ARG A 80 -14.11 1.86 28.88
C ARG A 80 -15.46 2.57 29.07
N ILE A 81 -15.92 3.33 28.09
CA ILE A 81 -17.24 3.98 28.12
C ILE A 81 -18.34 2.93 28.14
N VAL A 82 -18.26 1.92 27.28
CA VAL A 82 -19.24 0.83 27.22
C VAL A 82 -19.28 0.04 28.52
N LEU A 83 -18.13 -0.35 29.09
CA LEU A 83 -18.06 -1.03 30.39
C LEU A 83 -18.62 -0.16 31.52
N HIS A 84 -18.35 1.14 31.52
CA HIS A 84 -18.87 2.05 32.53
C HIS A 84 -20.39 2.25 32.41
N LEU A 85 -20.92 2.32 31.19
CA LEU A 85 -22.36 2.41 30.95
C LEU A 85 -23.07 1.10 31.32
N TRP A 86 -22.45 -0.05 31.05
CA TRP A 86 -22.99 -1.36 31.42
C TRP A 86 -23.07 -1.52 32.93
N GLN A 87 -22.00 -1.15 33.65
CA GLN A 87 -21.97 -1.17 35.12
C GLN A 87 -22.96 -0.18 35.77
N LYS A 88 -23.27 0.93 35.10
CA LYS A 88 -24.25 1.94 35.57
C LYS A 88 -25.71 1.57 35.26
N SER A 89 -25.92 0.53 34.44
CA SER A 89 -27.25 0.00 34.09
C SER A 89 -27.64 -1.22 34.95
N GLU A 90 -26.72 -1.70 35.79
CA GLU A 90 -26.88 -2.81 36.75
C GLU A 90 -27.10 -2.32 38.20
N LEU A 91 -27.30 -1.01 38.40
CA LEU A 91 -27.74 -0.35 39.65
C LEU A 91 -29.04 0.41 39.39
#